data_AF-A0AB36TB34-F1
#
_entry.id   AF-A0AB36TB34-F1
#
_cell.length_a   1.000
_cell.length_b   1.000
_cell.length_c   1.000
_cell.angle_alpha   90.00
_cell.angle_beta   90.00
_cell.angle_gamma   90.00
#
_symmetry.space_group_name_H-M   'P 1'
#
loop_
_entity.id
_entity.type
_entity.pdbx_description
1 polymer ?
#
loop_
_entity_poly.entity_id
_entity_poly.type
_entity_poly.pdbx_seq_one_letter_code
_entity_poly.pdbx_strand_id
1 'polypeptide(L)'
;MNVLFLSISLGSGHIRAAEALQKFVVQKYPKSKTLIVDTFKYINPLIHTVVVDGYLNIVKYVPEIYGGLYRMSEHIKNIDRMSRGFSNLLTPKIHRLIQSFKPSIIVCTHPFPLQMIAHLKKHYNLDVPSIAIVTDFVNHPFWFQNNIEAYIVAHDYIKRDMIECGISEDRIFTYGLPVAPEFLKSIPKEQARKELSLENTLTVLLMGGSL
;
A
#
# COMPACT_ATOMS: atom_id res chain seq x y z
N MET A 1 -9.16 -13.02 -14.45
CA MET A 1 -8.12 -13.36 -13.46
C MET A 1 -8.66 -13.06 -12.05
N ASN A 2 -8.10 -13.64 -10.99
CA ASN A 2 -8.55 -13.36 -9.62
C ASN A 2 -7.53 -12.45 -8.93
N VAL A 3 -7.90 -11.23 -8.58
CA VAL A 3 -6.98 -10.25 -7.97
C VAL A 3 -7.37 -10.01 -6.53
N LEU A 4 -6.45 -10.30 -5.61
CA LEU A 4 -6.62 -10.00 -4.19
C LEU A 4 -5.82 -8.75 -3.83
N PHE A 5 -6.51 -7.69 -3.42
CA PHE A 5 -5.89 -6.48 -2.92
C PHE A 5 -5.87 -6.52 -1.39
N LEU A 6 -4.68 -6.35 -0.80
CA LEU A 6 -4.49 -6.28 0.65
C LEU A 6 -4.02 -4.87 1.02
N SER A 7 -4.80 -4.19 1.86
CA SER A 7 -4.54 -2.84 2.32
C SER A 7 -4.83 -2.69 3.81
N ILE A 8 -4.70 -1.48 4.35
CA ILE A 8 -5.08 -1.10 5.72
C ILE A 8 -5.69 0.30 5.68
N SER A 9 -6.80 0.53 6.41
CA SER A 9 -7.46 1.85 6.52
C SER A 9 -6.76 2.85 7.46
N LEU A 10 -5.43 2.79 7.54
CA LEU A 10 -4.58 3.79 8.20
C LEU A 10 -4.54 5.05 7.32
N GLY A 11 -5.54 5.93 7.46
CA GLY A 11 -5.82 6.97 6.46
C GLY A 11 -6.45 6.39 5.18
N SER A 12 -6.91 7.23 4.24
CA SER A 12 -7.58 6.72 3.03
C SER A 12 -6.64 6.38 1.87
N GLY A 13 -5.41 6.91 1.84
CA GLY A 13 -4.53 6.83 0.66
C GLY A 13 -4.29 5.39 0.17
N HIS A 14 -3.93 4.48 1.06
CA HIS A 14 -3.64 3.08 0.74
C HIS A 14 -4.85 2.34 0.16
N ILE A 15 -6.03 2.54 0.73
CA ILE A 15 -7.26 1.93 0.26
C ILE A 15 -7.70 2.55 -1.07
N ARG A 16 -7.60 3.88 -1.22
CA ARG A 16 -7.89 4.58 -2.48
C ARG A 16 -7.01 4.07 -3.62
N ALA A 17 -5.73 3.79 -3.37
CA ALA A 17 -4.84 3.17 -4.34
C ALA A 17 -5.30 1.76 -4.77
N ALA A 18 -5.75 0.94 -3.81
CA ALA A 18 -6.29 -0.40 -4.10
C ALA A 18 -7.59 -0.33 -4.91
N GLU A 19 -8.50 0.56 -4.54
CA GLU A 19 -9.76 0.80 -5.24
C GLU A 19 -9.54 1.35 -6.65
N ALA A 20 -8.59 2.27 -6.84
CA ALA A 20 -8.22 2.78 -8.15
C ALA A 20 -7.79 1.64 -9.08
N LEU A 21 -6.88 0.77 -8.63
CA LEU A 21 -6.45 -0.40 -9.39
C LEU A 21 -7.59 -1.40 -9.62
N GLN A 22 -8.41 -1.66 -8.61
CA GLN A 22 -9.58 -2.53 -8.75
C GLN A 22 -10.53 -2.03 -9.84
N LYS A 23 -10.85 -0.73 -9.86
CA LYS A 23 -11.69 -0.12 -10.88
C LYS A 23 -11.12 -0.36 -12.28
N PHE A 24 -9.81 -0.14 -12.48
CA PHE A 24 -9.15 -0.43 -13.76
C PHE A 24 -9.22 -1.90 -14.15
N VAL A 25 -8.99 -2.82 -13.21
CA VAL A 25 -9.06 -4.27 -13.47
C VAL A 25 -10.48 -4.68 -13.88
N VAL A 26 -11.51 -4.20 -13.18
CA VAL A 26 -12.90 -4.52 -13.48
C VAL A 26 -13.32 -3.95 -14.83
N GLN A 27 -12.93 -2.71 -15.15
CA GLN A 27 -13.24 -2.07 -16.44
C GLN A 27 -12.54 -2.77 -17.61
N LYS A 28 -11.25 -3.07 -17.48
CA LYS A 28 -10.44 -3.65 -18.56
C LYS A 28 -10.65 -5.16 -18.71
N TYR A 29 -10.93 -5.86 -17.61
CA TYR A 29 -11.10 -7.31 -17.57
C TYR A 29 -12.38 -7.71 -16.82
N PRO A 30 -13.58 -7.52 -17.41
CA PRO A 30 -14.87 -7.70 -16.72
C PRO A 30 -15.14 -9.09 -16.15
N LYS A 31 -14.46 -10.12 -16.67
CA LYS A 31 -14.55 -11.51 -16.17
C LYS A 31 -13.67 -11.77 -14.94
N SER A 32 -12.89 -10.78 -14.49
CA SER A 32 -12.01 -10.91 -13.33
C SER A 32 -12.79 -10.81 -12.03
N LYS A 33 -12.43 -11.65 -11.05
CA LYS A 33 -12.92 -11.51 -9.68
C LYS A 33 -11.90 -10.68 -8.91
N THR A 34 -12.37 -9.68 -8.19
CA THR A 34 -11.50 -8.82 -7.38
C THR A 34 -12.02 -8.74 -5.96
N LEU A 35 -11.11 -8.74 -4.99
CA LEU A 35 -11.46 -8.54 -3.59
C LEU A 35 -10.47 -7.57 -2.95
N ILE A 36 -10.98 -6.51 -2.31
CA ILE A 36 -10.17 -5.63 -1.45
C ILE A 36 -10.41 -6.05 0.00
N VAL A 37 -9.33 -6.28 0.73
CA VAL A 37 -9.36 -6.62 2.14
C VAL A 37 -8.57 -5.59 2.93
N ASP A 38 -9.24 -4.96 3.88
CA ASP A 38 -8.57 -4.33 5.01
C ASP A 38 -8.02 -5.44 5.90
N THR A 39 -6.71 -5.59 5.86
CA THR A 39 -5.97 -6.72 6.44
C THR A 39 -6.15 -6.77 7.94
N PHE A 40 -6.03 -5.64 8.63
CA PHE A 40 -6.17 -5.60 10.09
C PHE A 40 -7.61 -5.85 10.52
N LYS A 41 -8.57 -5.18 9.87
CA LYS A 41 -9.99 -5.38 10.18
C LYS A 41 -10.43 -6.84 9.95
N TYR A 42 -9.93 -7.46 8.88
CA TYR A 42 -10.21 -8.86 8.56
C TYR A 42 -9.63 -9.83 9.59
N ILE A 43 -8.40 -9.57 10.05
CA ILE A 43 -7.75 -10.43 11.03
C ILE A 43 -8.37 -10.25 12.41
N ASN A 44 -8.43 -9.01 12.91
CA ASN A 44 -9.06 -8.68 14.18
C ASN A 44 -9.38 -7.17 14.24
N PRO A 45 -10.66 -6.77 14.33
CA PRO A 45 -11.04 -5.37 14.49
C PRO A 45 -10.36 -4.65 15.66
N LEU A 46 -10.01 -5.35 16.75
CA LEU A 46 -9.32 -4.76 17.90
C LEU A 46 -7.84 -4.45 17.60
N ILE A 47 -7.17 -5.28 16.79
CA ILE A 47 -5.79 -5.01 16.35
C ILE A 47 -5.78 -3.83 15.40
N HIS A 48 -6.80 -3.72 14.54
CA HIS A 48 -7.02 -2.51 13.75
C HIS A 48 -7.06 -1.29 14.66
N THR A 49 -7.97 -1.23 15.64
CA THR A 49 -8.04 -0.10 16.59
C THR A 49 -6.71 0.19 17.29
N VAL A 50 -6.06 -0.80 17.92
CA VAL A 50 -4.84 -0.57 18.70
C VAL A 50 -3.64 -0.17 17.86
N VAL A 51 -3.43 -0.79 16.69
CA VAL A 51 -2.28 -0.49 15.82
C VAL A 51 -2.54 0.78 15.01
N VAL A 52 -3.77 1.00 14.54
CA VAL A 52 -4.16 2.22 13.81
C VAL A 52 -4.09 3.43 14.72
N ASP A 53 -4.77 3.38 15.87
CA ASP A 53 -4.79 4.49 16.82
C ASP A 53 -3.43 4.67 17.47
N GLY A 54 -2.69 3.60 17.74
CA GLY A 54 -1.32 3.65 18.25
C GLY A 54 -0.35 4.30 17.26
N TYR A 55 -0.38 3.91 15.99
CA TYR A 55 0.45 4.50 14.93
C TYR A 55 0.08 5.97 14.69
N LEU A 56 -1.21 6.30 14.56
CA LEU A 56 -1.67 7.68 14.34
C LEU A 56 -1.29 8.59 15.52
N ASN A 57 -1.38 8.10 16.76
CA ASN A 57 -0.92 8.84 17.93
C ASN A 57 0.60 9.03 17.92
N ILE A 58 1.38 8.00 17.58
CA ILE A 58 2.85 8.12 17.50
C ILE A 58 3.26 9.17 16.45
N VAL A 59 2.64 9.15 15.26
CA VAL A 59 2.92 10.13 14.19
C VAL A 59 2.50 11.54 14.59
N LYS A 60 1.36 11.69 15.29
CA LYS A 60 0.85 12.99 15.75
C LYS A 60 1.69 13.63 16.85
N TYR A 61 2.31 12.81 17.72
CA TYR A 61 2.97 13.30 18.93
C TYR A 61 4.51 13.20 18.90
N VAL A 62 5.11 12.45 17.97
CA VAL A 62 6.58 12.28 17.90
C VAL A 62 7.10 12.27 16.44
N PRO A 63 7.26 13.46 15.80
CA PRO A 63 7.78 13.57 14.42
C PRO A 63 9.19 12.98 14.25
N GLU A 64 9.98 12.96 15.32
CA GLU A 64 11.35 12.44 15.35
C GLU A 64 11.42 10.92 15.11
N ILE A 65 10.33 10.17 15.30
CA ILE A 65 10.26 8.73 14.99
C ILE A 65 10.38 8.48 13.48
N TYR A 66 9.93 9.38 12.61
CA TYR A 66 10.17 9.26 11.17
C TYR A 66 11.67 9.37 10.84
N GLY A 67 12.38 10.32 11.44
CA GLY A 67 13.84 10.45 11.31
C GLY A 67 14.61 9.32 12.00
N GLY A 68 14.05 8.76 13.07
CA GLY A 68 14.57 7.59 13.78
C GLY A 68 14.40 6.29 13.02
N LEU A 69 13.28 6.08 12.31
CA LEU A 69 13.04 4.93 11.44
C LEU A 69 14.06 4.86 10.29
N TYR A 70 14.49 6.02 9.78
CA TYR A 70 15.57 6.12 8.80
C TYR A 70 16.92 5.63 9.38
N ARG A 71 17.27 6.05 10.60
CA ARG A 71 18.49 5.60 11.33
C ARG A 71 18.41 4.16 11.83
N MET A 72 17.21 3.67 12.14
CA MET A 72 16.95 2.28 12.55
C MET A 72 17.08 1.28 11.40
N SER A 73 17.13 1.76 10.15
CA SER A 73 17.52 0.93 9.01
C SER A 73 18.92 0.35 9.17
N GLU A 74 19.81 0.92 10.00
CA GLU A 74 21.11 0.31 10.30
C GLU A 74 21.01 -0.87 11.30
N HIS A 75 19.89 -1.02 12.00
CA HIS A 75 19.63 -2.09 12.97
C HIS A 75 18.57 -3.10 12.48
N ILE A 76 18.64 -3.45 11.19
CA ILE A 76 17.74 -4.38 10.45
C ILE A 76 17.38 -5.64 11.25
N LYS A 77 18.33 -6.18 12.03
CA LYS A 77 18.19 -7.45 12.75
C LYS A 77 17.11 -7.44 13.85
N ASN A 78 16.84 -6.30 14.49
CA ASN A 78 15.85 -6.20 15.58
C ASN A 78 14.43 -5.97 15.07
N ILE A 79 14.26 -5.20 13.98
CA ILE A 79 12.96 -5.02 13.29
C ILE A 79 12.48 -6.36 12.72
N ASP A 80 13.39 -7.16 12.17
CA ASP A 80 13.11 -8.48 11.61
C ASP A 80 12.56 -9.47 12.67
N ARG A 81 12.94 -9.36 13.95
CA ARG A 81 12.34 -10.19 15.04
C ARG A 81 10.92 -9.77 15.41
N MET A 82 10.67 -8.47 15.50
CA MET A 82 9.34 -7.94 15.83
C MET A 82 8.33 -8.20 14.70
N SER A 83 8.76 -8.01 13.45
CA SER A 83 7.97 -8.35 12.25
C SER A 83 7.63 -9.84 12.17
N ARG A 84 8.55 -10.74 12.57
CA ARG A 84 8.30 -12.20 12.63
C ARG A 84 7.24 -12.59 13.64
N GLY A 85 7.28 -12.04 14.86
CA GLY A 85 6.28 -12.33 15.90
C GLY A 85 4.87 -11.89 15.51
N PHE A 86 4.76 -10.69 14.92
CA PHE A 86 3.49 -10.15 14.42
C PHE A 86 2.95 -10.95 13.22
N SER A 87 3.84 -11.37 12.31
CA SER A 87 3.46 -12.17 11.14
C SER A 87 2.92 -13.55 11.52
N ASN A 88 3.52 -14.25 12.48
CA ASN A 88 3.06 -15.60 12.89
C ASN A 88 1.62 -15.61 13.44
N LEU A 89 1.22 -14.57 14.16
CA LEU A 89 -0.12 -14.49 14.76
C LEU A 89 -1.20 -14.16 13.73
N LEU A 90 -0.87 -13.36 12.72
CA LEU A 90 -1.84 -12.72 11.83
C LEU A 90 -1.95 -13.37 10.46
N THR A 91 -0.90 -14.07 10.05
CA THR A 91 -0.80 -14.79 8.79
C THR A 91 -1.85 -15.91 8.57
N PRO A 92 -2.25 -16.71 9.58
CA PRO A 92 -3.13 -17.86 9.32
C PRO A 92 -4.48 -17.51 8.70
N LYS A 93 -5.09 -16.38 9.07
CA LYS A 93 -6.36 -15.92 8.46
C LYS A 93 -6.16 -15.48 7.02
N ILE A 94 -5.09 -14.75 6.74
CA ILE A 94 -4.73 -14.33 5.38
C ILE A 94 -4.40 -15.54 4.50
N HIS A 95 -3.75 -16.57 5.05
CA HIS A 95 -3.50 -17.81 4.33
C HIS A 95 -4.80 -18.50 3.90
N ARG A 96 -5.75 -18.67 4.83
CA ARG A 96 -7.07 -19.27 4.52
C ARG A 96 -7.83 -18.45 3.48
N LEU A 97 -7.77 -17.12 3.58
CA LEU A 97 -8.36 -16.23 2.58
C LEU A 97 -7.76 -16.49 1.19
N ILE A 98 -6.44 -16.57 1.08
CA ILE A 98 -5.76 -16.85 -0.19
C ILE A 98 -6.15 -18.23 -0.74
N GLN A 99 -6.18 -19.26 0.11
CA GLN A 99 -6.55 -20.63 -0.30
C GLN A 99 -8.00 -20.73 -0.81
N SER A 100 -8.92 -19.98 -0.20
CA SER A 100 -10.33 -19.95 -0.60
C SER A 100 -10.59 -19.08 -1.83
N PHE A 101 -10.00 -17.89 -1.89
CA PHE A 101 -10.17 -16.96 -3.01
C PHE A 101 -9.40 -17.40 -4.27
N LYS A 102 -8.29 -18.12 -4.08
CA LYS A 102 -7.36 -18.57 -5.14
C LYS A 102 -6.99 -17.42 -6.09
N PRO A 103 -6.32 -16.37 -5.58
CA PRO A 103 -5.86 -15.27 -6.42
C PRO A 103 -4.80 -15.77 -7.41
N SER A 104 -4.86 -15.24 -8.63
CA SER A 104 -3.75 -15.35 -9.60
C SER A 104 -2.65 -14.33 -9.32
N ILE A 105 -2.98 -13.26 -8.58
CA ILE A 105 -2.03 -12.23 -8.15
C ILE A 105 -2.52 -11.54 -6.88
N ILE A 106 -1.59 -11.17 -6.01
CA ILE A 106 -1.83 -10.39 -4.80
C ILE A 106 -1.24 -9.00 -4.98
N VAL A 107 -1.99 -7.96 -4.63
CA VAL A 107 -1.54 -6.57 -4.71
C VAL A 107 -1.61 -5.96 -3.31
N CYS A 108 -0.46 -5.56 -2.77
CA CYS A 108 -0.36 -4.93 -1.46
C CYS A 108 -0.16 -3.43 -1.63
N THR A 109 -1.06 -2.61 -1.06
CA THR A 109 -0.92 -1.14 -1.06
C THR A 109 -0.46 -0.58 0.28
N HIS A 110 0.02 -1.45 1.17
CA HIS A 110 0.56 -1.10 2.48
C HIS A 110 1.69 -2.08 2.87
N PRO A 111 2.73 -1.66 3.63
CA PRO A 111 3.87 -2.53 3.96
C PRO A 111 3.53 -3.74 4.84
N PHE A 112 2.61 -3.60 5.79
CA PHE A 112 2.24 -4.71 6.69
C PHE A 112 1.63 -5.94 5.98
N PRO A 113 0.61 -5.83 5.11
CA PRO A 113 0.17 -6.99 4.35
C PRO A 113 1.27 -7.55 3.46
N LEU A 114 2.16 -6.70 2.92
CA LEU A 114 3.30 -7.17 2.12
C LEU A 114 4.24 -8.07 2.95
N GLN A 115 4.54 -7.71 4.20
CA GLN A 115 5.31 -8.53 5.14
C GLN A 115 4.64 -9.88 5.41
N MET A 116 3.32 -9.89 5.61
CA MET A 116 2.57 -11.14 5.81
C MET A 116 2.66 -12.05 4.58
N ILE A 117 2.56 -11.47 3.37
CA ILE A 117 2.73 -12.22 2.12
C ILE A 117 4.15 -12.77 1.97
N ALA A 118 5.17 -11.95 2.21
CA ALA A 118 6.57 -12.41 2.15
C ALA A 118 6.83 -13.56 3.15
N HIS A 119 6.26 -13.46 4.35
CA HIS A 119 6.29 -14.54 5.34
C HIS A 119 5.59 -15.81 4.85
N LEU A 120 4.39 -15.69 4.27
CA LEU A 120 3.66 -16.82 3.68
C LEU A 120 4.45 -17.52 2.57
N LYS A 121 5.07 -16.76 1.68
CA LYS A 121 5.91 -17.31 0.62
C LYS A 121 7.07 -18.11 1.18
N LYS A 122 7.72 -17.58 2.22
CA LYS A 122 8.89 -18.21 2.86
C LYS A 122 8.55 -19.46 3.68
N HIS A 123 7.45 -19.43 4.43
CA HIS A 123 7.15 -20.44 5.46
C HIS A 123 6.01 -21.39 5.11
N TYR A 124 5.17 -21.02 4.13
CA TYR A 124 3.99 -21.78 3.73
C TYR A 124 3.98 -22.11 2.23
N ASN A 125 5.11 -21.95 1.53
CA ASN A 125 5.27 -22.23 0.11
C ASN A 125 4.19 -21.58 -0.77
N LEU A 126 3.76 -20.36 -0.40
CA LEU A 126 2.83 -19.60 -1.23
C LEU A 126 3.51 -19.23 -2.55
N ASP A 127 2.97 -19.67 -3.67
CA ASP A 127 3.53 -19.45 -5.02
C ASP A 127 2.77 -18.38 -5.82
N VAL A 128 1.89 -17.62 -5.18
CA VAL A 128 1.10 -16.59 -5.87
C VAL A 128 1.96 -15.34 -6.09
N PRO A 129 2.09 -14.86 -7.34
CA PRO A 129 2.78 -13.60 -7.63
C PRO A 129 2.19 -12.43 -6.83
N SER A 130 3.05 -11.55 -6.35
CA SER A 130 2.72 -10.49 -5.40
C SER A 130 3.42 -9.20 -5.78
N ILE A 131 2.64 -8.11 -5.84
CA ILE A 131 3.11 -6.78 -6.21
C ILE A 131 2.88 -5.83 -5.03
N ALA A 132 3.89 -5.01 -4.74
CA ALA A 132 3.78 -3.88 -3.83
C ALA A 132 3.49 -2.60 -4.61
N ILE A 133 2.46 -1.86 -4.21
CA ILE A 133 2.22 -0.49 -4.64
C ILE A 133 2.70 0.42 -3.52
N VAL A 134 3.88 1.01 -3.70
CA VAL A 134 4.51 1.89 -2.72
C VAL A 134 3.83 3.24 -2.79
N THR A 135 2.93 3.49 -1.84
CA THR A 135 2.12 4.71 -1.75
C THR A 135 2.83 5.86 -1.05
N ASP A 136 3.95 5.59 -0.41
CA ASP A 136 4.73 6.57 0.34
C ASP A 136 5.75 7.27 -0.57
N PHE A 137 5.90 8.59 -0.42
CA PHE A 137 6.91 9.36 -1.14
C PHE A 137 8.29 9.33 -0.46
N VAL A 138 8.37 8.74 0.73
CA VAL A 138 9.62 8.50 1.47
C VAL A 138 9.74 7.00 1.70
N ASN A 139 10.89 6.45 1.32
CA ASN A 139 11.15 5.04 1.49
C ASN A 139 11.37 4.69 2.97
N HIS A 140 10.91 3.50 3.40
CA HIS A 140 11.14 3.02 4.75
C HIS A 140 11.34 1.49 4.80
N PRO A 141 12.05 0.96 5.80
CA PRO A 141 12.42 -0.46 5.83
C PRO A 141 11.25 -1.46 5.82
N PHE A 142 10.05 -1.05 6.25
CA PHE A 142 8.89 -1.96 6.25
C PHE A 142 8.44 -2.40 4.85
N TRP A 143 8.82 -1.68 3.78
CA TRP A 143 8.56 -2.11 2.40
C TRP A 143 9.55 -3.18 1.93
N PHE A 144 10.69 -3.37 2.60
CA PHE A 144 11.77 -4.21 2.08
C PHE A 144 11.54 -5.68 2.35
N GLN A 145 10.97 -6.37 1.38
CA GLN A 145 10.66 -7.78 1.47
C GLN A 145 11.33 -8.60 0.37
N ASN A 146 11.86 -9.75 0.77
CA ASN A 146 12.30 -10.78 -0.15
C ASN A 146 11.08 -11.48 -0.77
N ASN A 147 11.25 -12.09 -1.94
CA ASN A 147 10.21 -12.88 -2.63
C ASN A 147 8.96 -12.07 -3.06
N ILE A 148 9.12 -10.81 -3.45
CA ILE A 148 8.06 -9.95 -4.01
C ILE A 148 8.37 -9.64 -5.48
N GLU A 149 7.53 -10.01 -6.42
CA GLU A 149 7.89 -9.96 -7.85
C GLU A 149 8.05 -8.54 -8.37
N ALA A 150 7.30 -7.56 -7.86
CA ALA A 150 7.44 -6.17 -8.28
C ALA A 150 7.10 -5.16 -7.18
N TYR A 151 7.82 -4.04 -7.21
CA TYR A 151 7.56 -2.82 -6.47
C TYR A 151 7.22 -1.71 -7.46
N ILE A 152 6.02 -1.16 -7.37
CA ILE A 152 5.58 -0.03 -8.18
C ILE A 152 5.70 1.23 -7.32
N VAL A 153 6.50 2.19 -7.77
CA VAL A 153 6.80 3.42 -7.03
C VAL A 153 6.37 4.66 -7.80
N ALA A 154 6.16 5.75 -7.06
CA ALA A 154 5.67 7.00 -7.62
C ALA A 154 6.67 7.71 -8.54
N HIS A 155 7.98 7.56 -8.27
CA HIS A 155 9.03 8.35 -8.91
C HIS A 155 10.40 7.64 -8.88
N ASP A 156 11.28 7.98 -9.84
CA ASP A 156 12.64 7.41 -9.96
C ASP A 156 13.51 7.65 -8.72
N TYR A 157 13.25 8.74 -8.00
CA TYR A 157 13.93 9.03 -6.72
C TYR A 157 13.72 7.88 -5.71
N ILE A 158 12.48 7.42 -5.53
CA ILE A 158 12.16 6.32 -4.62
C ILE A 158 12.80 5.02 -5.11
N LYS A 159 12.84 4.82 -6.43
CA LYS A 159 13.52 3.66 -7.03
C LYS A 159 15.01 3.64 -6.66
N ARG A 160 15.71 4.77 -6.75
CA ARG A 160 17.13 4.88 -6.38
C ARG A 160 17.33 4.54 -4.90
N ASP A 161 16.53 5.14 -4.01
CA ASP A 161 16.58 4.87 -2.58
C ASP A 161 16.37 3.37 -2.27
N MET A 162 15.47 2.70 -2.98
CA MET A 162 15.21 1.25 -2.81
C MET A 162 16.37 0.38 -3.31
N ILE A 163 17.04 0.78 -4.39
CA ILE A 163 18.24 0.10 -4.91
C ILE A 163 19.39 0.21 -3.90
N GLU A 164 19.60 1.40 -3.33
CA GLU A 164 20.62 1.62 -2.28
C GLU A 164 20.36 0.76 -1.04
N CYS A 165 19.09 0.47 -0.75
CA CYS A 165 18.68 -0.43 0.31
C CYS A 165 18.76 -1.94 -0.04
N GLY A 166 19.26 -2.28 -1.24
CA GLY A 166 19.52 -3.65 -1.67
C GLY A 166 18.37 -4.36 -2.39
N ILE A 167 17.32 -3.65 -2.82
CA ILE A 167 16.29 -4.24 -3.69
C ILE A 167 16.80 -4.24 -5.13
N SER A 168 16.71 -5.38 -5.78
CA SER A 168 17.14 -5.54 -7.18
C SER A 168 16.37 -4.59 -8.12
N GLU A 169 17.10 -3.90 -8.98
CA GLU A 169 16.54 -2.87 -9.88
C GLU A 169 15.44 -3.41 -10.80
N ASP A 170 15.60 -4.64 -11.30
CA ASP A 170 14.66 -5.32 -12.20
C ASP A 170 13.30 -5.62 -11.54
N ARG A 171 13.21 -5.47 -10.22
CA ARG A 171 11.96 -5.62 -9.45
C ARG A 171 11.29 -4.28 -9.15
N ILE A 172 11.85 -3.14 -9.54
CA ILE A 172 11.32 -1.80 -9.21
C ILE A 172 10.90 -1.05 -10.47
N PHE A 173 9.63 -0.62 -10.51
CA PHE A 173 9.02 0.03 -11.67
C PHE A 173 8.41 1.38 -11.28
N THR A 174 8.69 2.42 -12.08
CA THR A 174 8.31 3.80 -11.80
C THR A 174 7.06 4.20 -12.59
N TYR A 175 5.94 3.51 -12.34
CA TYR A 175 4.67 3.75 -13.04
C TYR A 175 3.77 4.81 -12.39
N GLY A 176 4.18 5.41 -11.28
CA GLY A 176 3.38 6.40 -10.56
C GLY A 176 2.41 5.76 -9.56
N LEU A 177 1.70 6.62 -8.81
CA LEU A 177 0.64 6.19 -7.91
C LEU A 177 -0.67 5.96 -8.69
N PRO A 178 -1.39 4.87 -8.40
CA PRO A 178 -2.69 4.66 -9.02
C PRO A 178 -3.70 5.69 -8.49
N VAL A 179 -4.30 6.41 -9.42
CA VAL A 179 -5.43 7.33 -9.17
C VAL A 179 -6.70 6.76 -9.77
N ALA A 180 -7.85 7.14 -9.22
CA ALA A 180 -9.12 6.66 -9.75
C ALA A 180 -9.30 7.09 -11.23
N PRO A 181 -9.92 6.27 -12.10
CA PRO A 181 -10.05 6.59 -13.53
C PRO A 181 -10.68 7.95 -13.84
N GLU A 182 -11.51 8.45 -12.92
CA GLU A 182 -12.14 9.77 -13.01
C GLU A 182 -11.12 10.92 -13.02
N PHE A 183 -9.98 10.77 -12.33
CA PHE A 183 -8.89 11.75 -12.31
C PHE A 183 -8.09 11.81 -13.63
N LEU A 184 -8.27 10.84 -14.52
CA LEU A 184 -7.63 10.87 -15.84
C LEU A 184 -8.40 11.72 -16.86
N LYS A 185 -9.60 12.19 -16.50
CA LYS A 185 -10.40 13.06 -17.35
C LYS A 185 -10.04 14.52 -17.07
N SER A 186 -9.56 15.21 -18.11
CA SER A 186 -9.35 16.67 -18.05
C SER A 186 -10.60 17.40 -18.52
N ILE A 187 -11.00 18.45 -17.80
CA ILE A 187 -12.06 19.38 -18.21
C ILE A 187 -11.48 20.79 -18.34
N PRO A 188 -12.00 21.63 -19.25
CA PRO A 188 -11.59 23.03 -19.35
C PRO A 188 -11.78 23.80 -18.04
N LYS A 189 -10.86 24.71 -17.74
CA LYS A 189 -10.86 25.50 -16.50
C LYS A 189 -12.15 26.33 -16.35
N GLU A 190 -12.63 26.89 -17.44
CA GLU A 190 -13.86 27.69 -17.51
C GLU A 190 -15.09 26.84 -17.16
N GLN A 191 -15.13 25.60 -17.64
CA GLN A 191 -16.19 24.65 -17.34
C GLN A 191 -16.16 24.26 -15.85
N ALA A 192 -15.00 23.87 -15.33
CA ALA A 192 -14.85 23.50 -13.91
C ALA A 192 -15.28 24.63 -12.97
N ARG A 193 -14.90 25.88 -13.30
CA ARG A 193 -15.32 27.06 -12.53
C ARG A 193 -16.83 27.27 -12.56
N LYS A 194 -17.45 27.13 -13.73
CA LYS A 194 -18.91 27.25 -13.86
C LYS A 194 -19.64 26.18 -13.03
N GLU A 195 -19.16 24.93 -13.09
CA GLU A 195 -19.74 23.83 -12.31
C GLU A 195 -19.59 24.04 -10.78
N LEU A 196 -18.48 24.64 -10.35
CA LEU A 196 -18.20 24.95 -8.94
C LEU A 196 -18.70 26.34 -8.50
N SER A 197 -19.36 27.10 -9.37
CA SER A 197 -19.80 28.47 -9.11
C SER A 197 -18.67 29.41 -8.67
N LEU A 198 -17.49 29.25 -9.26
CA LEU A 198 -16.29 30.04 -8.98
C LEU A 198 -16.12 31.18 -9.99
N GLU A 199 -15.73 32.35 -9.48
CA GLU A 199 -15.36 33.49 -10.31
C GLU A 199 -14.02 33.27 -11.04
N ASN A 200 -13.75 34.07 -12.06
CA ASN A 200 -12.47 34.05 -12.77
C ASN A 200 -11.38 34.82 -12.01
N THR A 201 -11.10 34.40 -10.78
CA THR A 201 -10.07 34.98 -9.92
C THR A 201 -9.02 33.91 -9.55
N LEU A 202 -7.98 34.31 -8.82
CA LEU A 202 -7.04 33.37 -8.22
C LEU A 202 -7.79 32.48 -7.23
N THR A 203 -7.80 31.18 -7.49
CA THR A 203 -8.46 30.18 -6.65
C THR A 203 -7.39 29.24 -6.09
N VAL A 204 -7.41 29.01 -4.78
CA VAL A 204 -6.53 28.06 -4.09
C VAL A 204 -7.39 26.91 -3.56
N LEU A 205 -6.98 25.67 -3.87
CA LEU A 205 -7.57 24.48 -3.26
C LEU A 205 -6.85 24.19 -1.94
N LEU A 206 -7.60 24.23 -0.83
CA LEU A 206 -7.14 23.76 0.46
C LEU A 206 -7.79 22.41 0.75
N MET A 207 -6.98 21.37 0.95
CA MET A 207 -7.45 20.04 1.30
C MET A 207 -6.48 19.37 2.28
N GLY A 208 -7.03 18.63 3.25
CA GLY A 208 -6.27 17.85 4.24
C GLY A 208 -6.34 16.33 4.02
N GLY A 209 -6.87 15.88 2.87
CA GLY A 209 -7.19 14.48 2.66
C GLY A 209 -8.22 13.97 3.68
N SER A 210 -8.17 12.68 4.01
CA SER A 210 -8.97 12.12 5.11
C SER A 210 -8.04 11.58 6.19
N LEU A 211 -7.69 12.46 7.12
CA LEU A 211 -6.99 12.17 8.37
C LEU A 211 -7.56 13.09 9.45
#